data_AF-A0A0J1H4G3-F1
#
_entry.id   AF-A0A0J1H4G3-F1
#
_cell.length_a   1.000
_cell.length_b   1.000
_cell.length_c   1.000
_cell.angle_alpha   90.00
_cell.angle_beta   90.00
_cell.angle_gamma   90.00
#
_symmetry.space_group_name_H-M   'P 1'
#
loop_
_entity.id
_entity.type
_entity.pdbx_description
1 polymer ?
#
loop_
_entity_poly.entity_id
_entity_poly.type
_entity_poly.pdbx_seq_one_letter_code
_entity_poly.pdbx_strand_id
1 'polypeptide(L)'
;MRRLAVLQTWQRQQEGKFDELKQNQGQLQQQYNAHQQRLELLESLPGQYSLGHGVETSALLLKGIGRFRHQVDNLVKLQRQEMALTEVEMRSVSTRLVNQHRQVKMGESLITKRESALQSRRDKQEQKMLDELAMQRFMRRR
;
A
#
# COMPACT_ATOMS: atom_id res chain seq x y z
N MET A 1 -32.18 -0.60 -9.62
CA MET A 1 -31.62 0.34 -8.61
C MET A 1 -30.97 -0.37 -7.42
N ARG A 2 -31.67 -1.18 -6.60
CA ARG A 2 -31.07 -1.85 -5.40
C ARG A 2 -29.75 -2.60 -5.66
N ARG A 3 -29.65 -3.37 -6.75
CA ARG A 3 -28.43 -4.11 -7.11
C ARG A 3 -27.24 -3.22 -7.49
N LEU A 4 -27.48 -2.00 -8.01
CA LEU A 4 -26.42 -1.04 -8.33
C LEU A 4 -25.89 -0.39 -7.05
N ALA A 5 -26.80 -0.01 -6.15
CA ALA A 5 -26.44 0.57 -4.85
C ALA A 5 -25.56 -0.40 -4.04
N VAL A 6 -25.90 -1.70 -4.00
CA VAL A 6 -25.09 -2.73 -3.32
C VAL A 6 -23.68 -2.85 -3.93
N LEU A 7 -23.55 -2.76 -5.26
CA LEU A 7 -22.24 -2.78 -5.93
C LEU A 7 -21.42 -1.53 -5.60
N GLN A 8 -22.05 -0.36 -5.56
CA GLN A 8 -21.40 0.89 -5.18
C GLN A 8 -20.94 0.87 -3.71
N THR A 9 -21.74 0.33 -2.79
CA THR A 9 -21.32 0.18 -1.38
C THR A 9 -20.17 -0.81 -1.24
N TRP A 10 -20.20 -1.91 -2.00
CA TRP A 10 -19.11 -2.87 -2.02
C TRP A 10 -17.83 -2.26 -2.59
N GLN A 11 -17.91 -1.48 -3.68
CA GLN A 11 -16.77 -0.76 -4.25
C GLN A 11 -16.14 0.18 -3.21
N ARG A 12 -16.95 1.02 -2.55
CA ARG A 12 -16.45 1.93 -1.50
C ARG A 12 -15.75 1.18 -0.37
N GLN A 13 -16.26 0.01 0.01
CA GLN A 13 -15.60 -0.83 1.00
C GLN A 13 -14.23 -1.33 0.50
N GLN A 14 -14.12 -1.69 -0.79
CA GLN A 14 -12.83 -2.10 -1.37
C GLN A 14 -11.84 -0.93 -1.50
N GLU A 15 -12.33 0.27 -1.78
CA GLU A 15 -11.53 1.51 -1.79
C GLU A 15 -10.99 1.82 -0.39
N GLY A 16 -11.84 1.74 0.64
CA GLY A 16 -11.41 1.91 2.03
C GLY A 16 -10.28 0.94 2.42
N LYS A 17 -10.43 -0.35 2.10
CA LYS A 17 -9.37 -1.35 2.33
C LYS A 17 -8.10 -1.05 1.54
N PHE A 18 -8.23 -0.52 0.34
CA PHE A 18 -7.07 -0.15 -0.49
C PHE A 18 -6.30 1.02 0.12
N ASP A 19 -7.01 2.00 0.65
CA ASP A 19 -6.40 3.16 1.31
C ASP A 19 -5.76 2.77 2.65
N GLU A 20 -6.37 1.88 3.42
CA GLU A 20 -5.76 1.28 4.62
C GLU A 20 -4.44 0.57 4.27
N LEU A 21 -4.41 -0.24 3.20
CA LEU A 21 -3.18 -0.91 2.76
C LEU A 21 -2.08 0.07 2.33
N LYS A 22 -2.45 1.19 1.68
CA LYS A 22 -1.49 2.25 1.34
C LYS A 22 -0.90 2.92 2.58
N GLN A 23 -1.74 3.20 3.58
CA GLN A 23 -1.27 3.77 4.85
C GLN A 23 -0.31 2.82 5.55
N ASN A 24 -0.65 1.52 5.62
CA ASN A 24 0.21 0.50 6.19
C ASN A 24 1.55 0.39 5.45
N GLN A 25 1.54 0.46 4.12
CA GLN A 25 2.78 0.49 3.32
C GLN A 25 3.65 1.70 3.67
N GLY A 26 3.04 2.88 3.82
CA GLY A 26 3.74 4.10 4.23
C GLY A 26 4.40 3.97 5.62
N GLN A 27 3.69 3.37 6.58
CA GLN A 27 4.23 3.11 7.91
C GLN A 27 5.39 2.12 7.88
N LEU A 28 5.27 1.02 7.13
CA LEU A 28 6.37 0.05 6.98
C LEU A 28 7.59 0.67 6.31
N GLN A 29 7.40 1.55 5.32
CA GLN A 29 8.51 2.26 4.69
C GLN A 29 9.23 3.19 5.68
N GLN A 30 8.47 3.90 6.53
CA GLN A 30 9.05 4.73 7.58
C GLN A 30 9.84 3.89 8.60
N GLN A 31 9.29 2.74 9.01
CA GLN A 31 9.98 1.80 9.88
C GLN A 31 11.26 1.28 9.25
N TYR A 32 11.23 0.87 7.98
CA TYR A 32 12.41 0.42 7.25
C TYR A 32 13.51 1.49 7.23
N ASN A 33 13.15 2.74 6.92
CA ASN A 33 14.09 3.85 6.92
C ASN A 33 14.68 4.11 8.32
N ALA A 34 13.87 4.01 9.37
CA ALA A 34 14.34 4.13 10.75
C ALA A 34 15.30 2.99 11.12
N HIS A 35 15.01 1.76 10.68
CA HIS A 35 15.90 0.63 10.89
C HIS A 35 17.24 0.81 10.14
N GLN A 36 17.21 1.36 8.93
CA GLN A 36 18.40 1.68 8.15
C GLN A 36 19.26 2.73 8.84
N GLN A 37 18.66 3.84 9.30
CA GLN A 37 19.39 4.87 10.04
C GLN A 37 20.03 4.33 11.31
N ARG A 38 19.32 3.47 12.06
CA ARG A 38 19.87 2.83 13.26
C ARG A 38 21.03 1.90 12.91
N LEU A 39 20.94 1.18 11.80
CA LEU A 39 22.04 0.32 11.33
C LEU A 39 23.28 1.14 10.99
N GLU A 40 23.12 2.23 10.24
CA GLU A 40 24.22 3.15 9.87
C GLU A 40 24.93 3.71 11.12
N LEU A 41 24.15 4.09 12.14
CA LEU A 41 24.69 4.53 13.44
C LEU A 41 25.50 3.42 14.12
N LEU A 42 24.94 2.20 14.22
CA LEU A 42 25.62 1.06 14.85
C LEU A 42 26.91 0.68 14.11
N GLU A 43 26.94 0.74 12.79
CA GLU A 43 28.12 0.44 11.98
C GLU A 43 29.21 1.52 12.09
N SER A 44 28.85 2.76 12.43
CA SER A 44 29.81 3.85 12.66
C SER A 44 30.54 3.79 14.01
N LEU A 45 29.95 3.12 15.02
CA LEU A 45 30.46 3.09 16.40
C LEU A 45 31.81 2.38 16.56
N PRO A 46 32.06 1.19 15.96
CA PRO A 46 33.31 0.45 16.16
C PRO A 46 34.56 1.23 15.71
N GLY A 47 34.44 2.06 14.67
CA GLY A 47 35.53 2.89 14.16
C GLY A 47 35.98 3.98 15.15
N GLN A 48 35.05 4.51 15.94
CA GLN A 48 35.32 5.54 16.96
C GLN A 48 36.08 4.98 18.18
N TYR A 49 35.97 3.68 18.43
CA TYR A 49 36.68 2.98 19.52
C TYR A 49 37.90 2.19 19.02
N SER A 50 38.53 2.65 17.94
CA SER A 50 39.83 2.13 17.53
C SER A 50 40.93 2.75 18.41
N LEU A 51 41.69 1.92 19.12
CA LEU A 51 42.85 2.38 19.88
C LEU A 51 43.94 2.81 18.91
N GLY A 52 44.41 4.05 19.04
CA GLY A 52 45.58 4.53 18.32
C GLY A 52 46.82 3.68 18.64
N HIS A 53 47.63 3.39 17.62
CA HIS A 53 48.88 2.65 17.80
C HIS A 53 49.86 3.44 18.68
N GLY A 54 50.43 2.80 19.70
CA GLY A 54 51.49 3.38 20.55
C GLY A 54 51.11 3.77 21.98
N VAL A 55 49.87 3.54 22.43
CA VAL A 55 49.46 3.82 23.82
C VAL A 55 49.62 2.58 24.68
N GLU A 56 50.34 2.67 25.81
CA GLU A 56 50.37 1.65 26.86
C GLU A 56 48.95 1.43 27.41
N THR A 57 48.24 0.48 26.81
CA THR A 57 46.82 0.26 27.09
C THR A 57 46.67 -0.88 28.09
N SER A 58 46.05 -0.60 29.24
CA SER A 58 45.77 -1.63 30.26
C SER A 58 45.02 -2.82 29.67
N ALA A 59 45.41 -4.04 30.04
CA ALA A 59 44.76 -5.28 29.60
C ALA A 59 43.25 -5.30 29.91
N LEU A 60 42.81 -4.62 30.98
CA LEU A 60 41.40 -4.45 31.32
C LEU A 60 40.65 -3.63 30.26
N LEU A 61 41.25 -2.55 29.76
CA LEU A 61 40.68 -1.70 28.72
C LEU A 61 40.58 -2.46 27.39
N LEU A 62 41.61 -3.23 27.02
CA LEU A 62 41.58 -4.09 25.83
C LEU A 62 40.45 -5.12 25.89
N LYS A 63 40.27 -5.77 27.04
CA LYS A 63 39.15 -6.71 27.27
C LYS A 63 37.79 -6.01 27.19
N GLY A 64 37.67 -4.80 27.74
CA GLY A 64 36.46 -3.97 27.65
C GLY A 64 36.10 -3.63 26.21
N ILE A 65 37.07 -3.18 25.42
CA ILE A 65 36.88 -2.84 23.99
C ILE A 65 36.50 -4.07 23.17
N GLY A 66 37.13 -5.22 23.42
CA GLY A 66 36.77 -6.47 22.74
C GLY A 66 35.32 -6.88 23.02
N ARG A 67 34.87 -6.80 24.28
CA ARG A 67 33.47 -7.07 24.65
C ARG A 67 32.50 -6.10 24.01
N PHE A 68 32.84 -4.81 24.02
CA PHE A 68 32.03 -3.76 23.40
C PHE A 68 31.85 -4.00 21.90
N ARG A 69 32.95 -4.27 21.16
CA ARG A 69 32.87 -4.58 19.72
C ARG A 69 31.99 -5.78 19.46
N HIS A 70 32.14 -6.85 20.24
CA HIS A 70 31.29 -8.04 20.09
C HIS A 70 29.81 -7.74 20.36
N GLN A 71 29.50 -6.88 21.35
CA GLN A 71 28.12 -6.45 21.62
C GLN A 71 27.56 -5.63 20.46
N VAL A 72 28.33 -4.70 19.91
CA VAL A 72 27.93 -3.91 18.73
C VAL A 72 27.71 -4.82 17.52
N ASP A 73 28.58 -5.79 17.26
CA ASP A 73 28.40 -6.76 16.17
C ASP A 73 27.10 -7.56 16.32
N ASN A 74 26.76 -7.96 17.54
CA ASN A 74 25.50 -8.66 17.80
C ASN A 74 24.29 -7.76 17.56
N LEU A 75 24.35 -6.48 17.98
CA LEU A 75 23.29 -5.51 17.71
C LEU A 75 23.14 -5.23 16.21
N VAL A 76 24.24 -5.11 15.46
CA VAL A 76 24.23 -4.95 14.00
C VAL A 76 23.55 -6.15 13.34
N LYS A 77 23.87 -7.38 13.76
CA LYS A 77 23.22 -8.59 13.23
C LYS A 77 21.71 -8.60 13.50
N LEU A 78 21.29 -8.30 14.72
CA LEU A 78 19.88 -8.21 15.09
C LEU A 78 19.16 -7.14 14.26
N GLN A 79 19.77 -5.96 14.12
CA GLN A 79 19.21 -4.86 13.34
C GLN A 79 19.02 -5.23 11.86
N ARG A 80 19.98 -5.95 11.26
CA ARG A 80 19.87 -6.46 9.88
C ARG A 80 18.75 -7.49 9.74
N GLN A 81 18.54 -8.34 10.75
CA GLN A 81 17.43 -9.29 10.76
C GLN A 81 16.08 -8.57 10.82
N GLU A 82 15.95 -7.56 11.69
CA GLU A 82 14.74 -6.73 11.76
C GLU A 82 14.44 -6.04 10.41
N MET A 83 15.45 -5.45 9.79
CA MET A 83 15.31 -4.86 8.44
C MET A 83 14.81 -5.86 7.41
N ALA A 84 15.37 -7.07 7.41
CA ALA A 84 14.96 -8.13 6.48
C ALA A 84 13.49 -8.56 6.71
N LEU A 85 13.05 -8.62 7.98
CA LEU A 85 11.65 -8.90 8.31
C LEU A 85 10.72 -7.81 7.77
N THR A 86 11.03 -6.53 8.02
CA THR A 86 10.24 -5.40 7.49
C THR A 86 10.22 -5.41 5.96
N GLU A 87 11.31 -5.77 5.30
CA GLU A 87 11.36 -5.88 3.84
C GLU A 87 10.42 -6.96 3.30
N VAL A 88 10.38 -8.13 3.95
CA VAL A 88 9.45 -9.20 3.60
C VAL A 88 8.00 -8.76 3.80
N GLU A 89 7.71 -8.04 4.89
CA GLU A 89 6.39 -7.47 5.15
C GLU A 89 5.99 -6.46 4.08
N MET A 90 6.90 -5.55 3.68
CA MET A 90 6.66 -4.60 2.59
C MET A 90 6.32 -5.31 1.27
N ARG A 91 7.04 -6.38 0.92
CA ARG A 91 6.75 -7.19 -0.28
C ARG A 91 5.37 -7.86 -0.19
N SER A 92 5.02 -8.38 0.98
CA SER A 92 3.71 -8.98 1.23
C SER A 92 2.58 -7.97 1.09
N VAL A 93 2.73 -6.77 1.68
CA VAL A 93 1.76 -5.69 1.58
C VAL A 93 1.65 -5.18 0.15
N SER A 94 2.77 -5.03 -0.58
CA SER A 94 2.78 -4.66 -1.99
C SER A 94 1.95 -5.63 -2.85
N THR A 95 2.13 -6.94 -2.64
CA THR A 95 1.32 -7.97 -3.33
C THR A 95 -0.16 -7.84 -3.00
N ARG A 96 -0.51 -7.63 -1.73
CA ARG A 96 -1.90 -7.39 -1.30
C ARG A 96 -2.48 -6.13 -1.92
N LEU A 97 -1.71 -5.07 -2.03
CA LEU A 97 -2.11 -3.78 -2.61
C LEU A 97 -2.44 -3.92 -4.10
N VAL A 98 -1.62 -4.65 -4.87
CA VAL A 98 -1.91 -4.94 -6.28
C VAL A 98 -3.20 -5.75 -6.44
N ASN A 99 -3.37 -6.78 -5.62
CA ASN A 99 -4.59 -7.60 -5.63
C ASN A 99 -5.84 -6.78 -5.28
N GLN A 100 -5.74 -5.92 -4.26
CA GLN A 100 -6.83 -5.04 -3.85
C GLN A 100 -7.14 -3.99 -4.93
N HIS A 101 -6.12 -3.41 -5.56
CA HIS A 101 -6.29 -2.49 -6.69
C HIS A 101 -7.08 -3.14 -7.82
N ARG A 102 -6.78 -4.40 -8.15
CA ARG A 102 -7.52 -5.17 -9.15
C ARG A 102 -9.00 -5.33 -8.77
N GLN A 103 -9.32 -5.56 -7.49
CA GLN A 103 -10.70 -5.65 -7.03
C GLN A 103 -11.46 -4.32 -7.18
N VAL A 104 -10.82 -3.21 -6.83
CA VAL A 104 -11.40 -1.86 -7.02
C VAL A 104 -11.68 -1.61 -8.50
N LYS A 105 -10.71 -1.86 -9.39
CA LYS A 105 -10.88 -1.70 -10.84
C LYS A 105 -11.95 -2.61 -11.43
N MET A 106 -12.06 -3.84 -10.93
CA MET A 106 -13.15 -4.73 -11.31
C MET A 106 -14.51 -4.11 -10.92
N GLY A 107 -14.62 -3.59 -9.70
CA GLY A 107 -15.82 -2.91 -9.21
C GLY A 107 -16.25 -1.73 -10.06
N GLU A 108 -15.31 -0.80 -10.33
CA GLU A 108 -15.52 0.34 -11.22
C GLU A 108 -16.07 -0.13 -12.58
N SER A 109 -15.42 -1.12 -13.21
CA SER A 109 -15.84 -1.63 -14.52
C SER A 109 -17.24 -2.23 -14.53
N LEU A 110 -17.63 -2.93 -13.46
CA LEU A 110 -18.96 -3.54 -13.32
C LEU A 110 -20.04 -2.48 -13.13
N ILE A 111 -19.75 -1.43 -12.35
CA ILE A 111 -20.67 -0.30 -12.13
C ILE A 111 -20.90 0.45 -13.44
N THR A 112 -19.83 0.83 -14.16
CA THR A 112 -19.95 1.52 -15.46
C THR A 112 -20.75 0.70 -16.48
N LYS A 113 -20.52 -0.62 -16.56
CA LYS A 113 -21.31 -1.51 -17.44
C LYS A 113 -22.79 -1.55 -17.05
N ARG A 114 -23.11 -1.53 -15.75
CA ARG A 114 -24.49 -1.53 -15.27
C ARG A 114 -25.18 -0.20 -15.53
N GLU A 115 -24.47 0.91 -15.33
CA GLU A 115 -24.98 2.26 -15.56
C GLU A 115 -25.25 2.50 -17.04
N SER A 116 -24.31 2.16 -17.93
CA SER A 116 -24.51 2.26 -19.38
C SER A 116 -25.69 1.42 -19.87
N ALA A 117 -25.86 0.19 -19.36
CA ALA A 117 -27.00 -0.65 -19.70
C ALA A 117 -28.34 -0.07 -19.20
N LEU A 118 -28.35 0.57 -18.03
CA LEU A 118 -29.54 1.27 -17.53
C LEU A 118 -29.86 2.51 -18.35
N GLN A 119 -28.84 3.28 -18.74
CA GLN A 119 -29.01 4.47 -19.56
C GLN A 119 -29.56 4.10 -20.94
N SER A 120 -28.95 3.13 -21.62
CA SER A 120 -29.44 2.65 -22.92
C SER A 120 -30.89 2.16 -22.88
N ARG A 121 -31.34 1.58 -21.75
CA ARG A 121 -32.75 1.19 -21.57
C ARG A 121 -33.67 2.40 -21.44
N ARG A 122 -33.24 3.46 -20.74
CA ARG A 122 -33.99 4.71 -20.62
C ARG A 122 -34.09 5.42 -21.97
N ASP A 123 -32.96 5.54 -22.67
CA ASP A 123 -32.91 6.20 -23.98
C ASP A 123 -33.87 5.51 -24.97
N LYS A 124 -33.91 4.17 -24.98
CA LYS A 124 -34.86 3.39 -25.80
C LYS A 124 -36.32 3.60 -25.40
N GLN A 125 -36.61 3.75 -24.12
CA GLN A 125 -37.96 4.02 -23.62
C GLN A 125 -38.43 5.43 -23.99
N GLU A 126 -37.55 6.41 -23.84
CA GLU A 126 -37.80 7.80 -24.23
C GLU A 126 -38.00 7.92 -25.74
N GLN A 127 -37.14 7.29 -26.54
CA GLN A 127 -37.29 7.25 -27.99
C GLN A 127 -38.63 6.64 -28.41
N LYS A 128 -39.00 5.49 -27.83
CA LYS A 128 -40.28 4.85 -28.11
C LYS A 128 -41.47 5.78 -27.80
N MET A 129 -41.44 6.48 -26.67
CA MET A 129 -42.47 7.46 -26.30
C MET A 129 -42.55 8.62 -27.29
N LEU A 130 -41.39 9.17 -27.69
CA LEU A 130 -41.32 10.26 -28.67
C LEU A 130 -41.86 9.83 -30.03
N ASP A 131 -41.52 8.62 -30.48
CA ASP A 131 -42.02 8.05 -31.74
C ASP A 131 -43.55 7.87 -31.70
N GLU A 132 -44.09 7.36 -30.60
CA GLU A 132 -45.54 7.23 -30.39
C GLU A 132 -46.25 8.60 -30.42
N LEU A 133 -45.69 9.60 -29.74
CA LEU A 133 -46.23 10.97 -29.74
C LEU A 133 -46.16 11.62 -31.13
N ALA A 134 -45.07 11.41 -31.86
CA ALA A 134 -44.90 11.91 -33.22
C ALA A 134 -45.94 11.27 -34.18
N MET A 135 -46.14 9.95 -34.06
CA MET A 135 -47.14 9.23 -34.85
C MET A 135 -48.57 9.70 -34.55
N GLN A 136 -48.92 9.91 -33.27
CA GLN A 136 -50.23 10.46 -32.89
C GLN A 136 -50.46 11.86 -33.46
N ARG A 137 -49.44 12.74 -33.43
CA ARG A 137 -49.52 14.08 -34.04
C ARG A 137 -49.70 14.01 -35.56
N PHE A 138 -49.01 13.10 -36.22
CA PHE A 138 -49.16 12.88 -37.66
C PHE A 138 -50.58 12.40 -38.00
N MET A 139 -51.10 11.40 -37.28
CA MET A 139 -52.44 10.85 -37.51
C MET A 139 -53.56 11.86 -37.24
N ARG A 140 -53.39 12.81 -36.31
CA ARG A 140 -54.37 13.88 -36.04
C ARG A 140 -54.35 15.04 -37.04
N ARG A 141 -53.29 15.17 -37.86
CA ARG A 141 -53.18 16.21 -38.90
C ARG A 141 -53.70 15.76 -40.27
N ARG A 142 -53.98 14.47 -40.42
CA ARG A 142 -54.71 13.90 -41.57
C ARG A 142 -56.20 13.93 -41.29
#